data_AF-A0A381V801-F1
#
_entry.id   AF-A0A381V801-F1
#
_cell.length_a   1.000
_cell.length_b   1.000
_cell.length_c   1.000
_cell.angle_alpha   90.00
_cell.angle_beta   90.00
_cell.angle_gamma   90.00
#
_symmetry.space_group_name_H-M   'P 1'
#
loop_
_entity.id
_entity.type
_entity.pdbx_description
1 polymer ?
#
loop_
_entity_poly.entity_id
_entity_poly.type
_entity_poly.pdbx_seq_one_letter_code
_entity_poly.pdbx_strand_id
1 'polypeptide(L)' 'MDEESWTGIIDVGSKPVVAREAVATGLLVLSEGGIDVVANGRSPKGDVREASTIAAIQAVKETPRTLPHCHPIPI' A
#
# COMPACT_ATOMS: atom_id res chain seq x y z
N MET A 1 -2.94 -21.23 29.41
CA MET A 1 -2.58 -20.18 28.46
C MET A 1 -3.74 -20.08 27.53
N ASP A 2 -4.50 -19.01 27.62
CA ASP A 2 -5.75 -18.90 26.88
C ASP A 2 -5.43 -18.54 25.43
N GLU A 3 -6.03 -19.28 24.49
CA GLU A 3 -5.86 -19.02 23.06
C GLU A 3 -6.70 -17.78 22.69
N GLU A 4 -6.07 -16.61 22.70
CA GLU A 4 -6.70 -15.32 22.38
C GLU A 4 -7.06 -15.26 20.87
N SER A 5 -8.19 -15.88 20.53
CA SER A 5 -8.70 -16.02 19.17
C SER A 5 -9.21 -14.69 18.61
N TRP A 6 -8.29 -13.93 18.03
CA TRP A 6 -8.61 -12.66 17.38
C TRP A 6 -9.49 -12.81 16.14
N THR A 7 -10.67 -12.22 16.21
CA THR A 7 -11.77 -12.36 15.24
C THR A 7 -12.25 -11.03 14.64
N GLY A 8 -11.52 -9.92 14.89
CA GLY A 8 -11.90 -8.58 14.47
C GLY A 8 -10.83 -7.52 14.72
N ILE A 9 -11.23 -6.24 14.65
CA ILE A 9 -10.36 -5.10 14.94
C ILE A 9 -10.23 -4.96 16.47
N ILE A 10 -9.05 -5.24 17.03
CA ILE A 10 -8.76 -5.06 18.47
C ILE A 10 -8.59 -3.58 18.81
N ASP A 11 -9.04 -3.19 20.01
CA ASP A 11 -9.00 -1.81 20.49
C ASP A 11 -7.55 -1.27 20.66
N VAL A 12 -7.42 0.02 20.37
CA VAL A 12 -6.18 0.80 20.46
C VAL A 12 -6.39 2.16 21.14
N GLY A 13 -7.61 2.52 21.58
CA GLY A 13 -7.93 3.84 22.12
C GLY A 13 -7.19 4.20 23.42
N SER A 14 -6.70 3.20 24.16
CA SER A 14 -5.84 3.37 25.34
C SER A 14 -4.37 3.63 25.02
N LYS A 15 -3.94 3.52 23.76
CA LYS A 15 -2.54 3.69 23.34
C LYS A 15 -2.27 5.17 23.03
N PRO A 16 -1.15 5.75 23.51
CA PRO A 16 -0.86 7.16 23.27
C PRO A 16 -0.61 7.44 21.79
N VAL A 17 -1.09 8.60 21.32
CA VAL A 17 -0.80 9.12 19.98
C VAL A 17 0.68 9.52 19.93
N VAL A 18 1.41 8.93 18.98
CA VAL A 18 2.83 9.18 18.73
C VAL A 18 3.06 9.20 17.21
N ALA A 19 4.10 9.90 16.76
CA ALA A 19 4.55 9.80 15.38
C ALA A 19 4.96 8.36 15.05
N ARG A 20 4.61 7.89 13.85
CA ARG A 20 4.91 6.54 13.36
C ARG A 20 5.34 6.63 11.91
N GLU A 21 6.32 5.83 11.54
CA GLU A 21 6.81 5.68 10.18
C GLU A 21 6.91 4.19 9.85
N ALA A 22 6.65 3.82 8.60
CA ALA A 22 6.82 2.48 8.08
C ALA A 22 7.26 2.55 6.62
N VAL A 23 8.28 1.78 6.25
CA VAL A 23 8.81 1.73 4.88
C VAL A 23 8.62 0.33 4.33
N ALA A 24 8.09 0.22 3.11
CA ALA A 24 7.90 -1.02 2.39
C ALA A 24 8.48 -0.90 0.97
N THR A 25 8.80 -2.03 0.35
CA THR A 25 9.31 -2.09 -1.03
C THR A 25 8.78 -3.35 -1.72
N GLY A 26 8.84 -3.37 -3.05
CA GLY A 26 8.38 -4.47 -3.88
C GLY A 26 9.09 -4.48 -5.23
N LEU A 27 9.12 -5.65 -5.88
CA LEU A 27 9.76 -5.86 -7.18
C LEU A 27 8.73 -6.32 -8.20
N LEU A 28 8.69 -5.63 -9.36
CA LEU A 28 7.94 -6.05 -10.53
C LEU A 28 8.94 -6.50 -11.61
N VAL A 29 8.95 -7.80 -11.91
CA VAL A 29 9.77 -8.35 -13.00
C VAL A 29 9.01 -8.17 -14.32
N LEU A 30 9.71 -7.65 -15.33
CA LEU A 30 9.19 -7.40 -16.68
C LEU A 30 10.11 -8.03 -17.73
N SER A 31 9.61 -8.24 -18.94
CA SER A 31 10.48 -8.55 -20.09
C SER A 31 11.33 -7.34 -20.49
N GLU A 32 12.43 -7.57 -21.19
CA GLU A 32 13.35 -6.50 -21.65
C GLU A 32 12.61 -5.41 -22.44
N GLY A 33 11.76 -5.79 -23.40
CA GLY A 33 10.92 -4.85 -24.15
C GLY A 33 9.88 -4.13 -23.27
N GLY A 34 9.42 -4.75 -22.18
CA GLY A 34 8.59 -4.09 -21.17
C GLY A 34 9.37 -3.01 -20.41
N ILE A 35 10.59 -3.33 -19.95
CA ILE A 35 11.48 -2.38 -19.28
C ILE A 35 11.80 -1.20 -20.23
N ASP A 36 12.10 -1.48 -21.49
CA ASP A 36 12.41 -0.48 -22.53
C ASP A 36 11.20 0.42 -22.87
N VAL A 37 9.98 -0.10 -22.87
CA VAL A 37 8.74 0.70 -23.01
C VAL A 37 8.54 1.62 -21.81
N VAL A 38 8.77 1.14 -20.58
CA VAL A 38 8.62 1.93 -19.34
C VAL A 38 9.71 2.98 -19.19
N ALA A 39 10.96 2.63 -19.49
CA ALA A 39 12.11 3.53 -19.35
C ALA A 39 12.05 4.71 -20.32
N ASN A 40 11.59 4.47 -21.56
CA ASN A 40 11.52 5.46 -22.63
C ASN A 40 10.10 6.04 -22.85
N GLY A 41 9.16 5.84 -21.92
CA GLY A 41 7.83 6.47 -21.95
C GLY A 41 6.91 6.07 -23.12
N ARG A 42 7.22 4.99 -23.86
CA ARG A 42 6.50 4.59 -25.09
C ARG A 42 5.27 3.71 -24.83
N SER A 43 4.67 3.83 -23.64
CA SER A 43 3.48 3.09 -23.27
C SER A 43 2.25 3.63 -24.04
N PRO A 44 1.48 2.78 -24.75
CA PRO A 44 0.24 3.21 -25.41
C PRO A 44 -0.90 3.54 -24.42
N LYS A 45 -0.65 3.41 -23.11
CA LYS A 45 -1.58 3.78 -22.02
C LYS A 45 -1.20 5.10 -21.33
N GLY A 46 -0.23 5.85 -21.85
CA GLY A 46 0.37 7.00 -21.16
C GLY A 46 1.45 6.61 -20.15
N ASP A 47 1.92 7.57 -19.35
CA ASP A 47 3.00 7.36 -18.39
C ASP A 47 2.58 6.41 -17.26
N VAL A 48 3.24 5.25 -17.21
CA VAL A 48 2.94 4.22 -16.20
C VAL A 48 3.57 4.49 -14.84
N ARG A 49 4.64 5.30 -14.76
CA ARG A 49 5.30 5.69 -13.50
C ARG A 49 4.46 6.71 -12.76
N GLU A 50 3.98 7.74 -13.46
CA GLU A 50 3.02 8.72 -12.92
C GLU A 50 1.73 8.00 -12.47
N ALA A 51 1.13 7.18 -13.34
CA ALA A 51 -0.06 6.40 -12.99
C ALA A 51 0.17 5.47 -11.79
N SER A 52 1.32 4.81 -11.68
CA SER A 52 1.65 3.97 -10.53
C SER A 52 1.84 4.76 -9.23
N THR A 53 2.36 5.99 -9.32
CA THR A 53 2.55 6.88 -8.15
C THR A 53 1.20 7.34 -7.61
N ILE A 54 0.30 7.76 -8.49
CA ILE A 54 -1.08 8.12 -8.12
C ILE A 54 -1.81 6.91 -7.52
N ALA A 55 -1.69 5.73 -8.14
CA ALA A 55 -2.30 4.50 -7.64
C ALA A 55 -1.79 4.11 -6.24
N ALA A 56 -0.48 4.26 -5.98
CA ALA A 56 0.10 3.99 -4.66
C ALA A 56 -0.42 4.95 -3.58
N ILE A 57 -0.51 6.26 -3.88
CA ILE A 57 -1.03 7.27 -2.96
C ILE A 57 -2.49 6.98 -2.57
N GLN A 58 -3.31 6.55 -3.54
CA GLN A 58 -4.69 6.13 -3.26
C GLN A 58 -4.74 4.82 -2.47
N ALA A 59 -3.97 3.80 -2.87
CA ALA A 59 -3.96 2.50 -2.20
C ALA A 59 -3.59 2.59 -0.71
N VAL A 60 -2.62 3.43 -0.35
CA VAL A 60 -2.25 3.66 1.06
C VAL A 60 -3.43 4.20 1.86
N LYS A 61 -4.16 5.19 1.34
CA LYS A 61 -5.33 5.79 2.00
C LYS A 61 -6.53 4.84 2.09
N GLU A 62 -6.67 3.96 1.10
CA GLU A 62 -7.74 2.97 1.02
C GLU A 62 -7.46 1.68 1.83
N THR A 63 -6.24 1.51 2.38
CA THR A 63 -5.81 0.36 3.21
C THR A 63 -6.87 -0.14 4.21
N PRO A 64 -7.49 0.71 5.08
CA PRO A 64 -8.49 0.24 6.04
C PRO A 64 -9.82 -0.22 5.43
N ARG A 65 -10.10 0.10 4.15
CA ARG A 65 -11.23 -0.48 3.40
C ARG A 65 -10.85 -1.79 2.70
N THR A 66 -9.56 -1.98 2.40
CA THR A 66 -9.05 -3.17 1.69
C THR A 66 -8.67 -4.32 2.62
N LEU A 67 -8.16 -4.04 3.83
CA LEU A 67 -7.66 -5.06 4.77
C LEU A 67 -8.61 -5.23 5.98
N PRO A 68 -9.27 -6.40 6.17
CA PRO A 68 -10.39 -6.57 7.12
C PRO A 68 -10.14 -6.25 8.60
N HIS A 69 -8.89 -6.15 9.03
CA HIS A 69 -8.51 -5.92 10.44
C HIS A 69 -7.62 -4.68 10.63
N CYS A 70 -7.50 -3.83 9.61
CA CYS A 70 -6.78 -2.56 9.73
C CYS A 70 -7.65 -1.45 10.34
N HIS A 71 -7.08 -0.70 11.27
CA HIS A 71 -7.69 0.51 11.83
C HIS A 71 -7.76 1.63 10.78
N PRO A 72 -8.82 2.45 10.75
CA PRO A 72 -8.83 3.69 9.98
C PRO A 72 -7.86 4.69 10.60
N ILE A 73 -6.72 4.90 9.93
CA ILE A 73 -5.66 5.83 10.32
C ILE A 73 -5.61 6.97 9.31
N PRO A 74 -5.57 8.25 9.71
CA PRO A 74 -5.37 9.36 8.78
C PRO A 74 -3.93 9.35 8.22
N ILE A 75 -3.82 9.47 6.89
CA ILE A 75 -2.56 9.55 6.12
C ILE A 75 -2.54 10.83 5.26
#